data_AF-K1TRM9-F1
#
_entry.id   AF-K1TRM9-F1
#
_cell.length_a   1.000
_cell.length_b   1.000
_cell.length_c   1.000
_cell.angle_alpha   90.00
_cell.angle_beta   90.00
_cell.angle_gamma   90.00
#
_symmetry.space_group_name_H-M   'P 1'
#
loop_
_entity.id
_entity.type
_entity.pdbx_description
1 polymer ?
#
loop_
_entity_poly.entity_id
_entity_poly.type
_entity_poly.pdbx_seq_one_letter_code
_entity_poly.pdbx_strand_id
1 'polypeptide(L)'
;MARQKNKILMFLFSLIPGAGQMYMGFMKQGLSLMTIFATLCAVGIWLDIKPLLFFAPIILLYSFFDATNKNSMDAEAFKKLEDHYLWGDDWMDWSEGLKDSISRRDGKKAMGTVLYIVAACMIWSVVKYFADII
;
A
#
# COMPACT_ATOMS: atom_id res chain seq x y z
N MET A 1 -20.71 5.48 -11.13
CA MET A 1 -20.13 6.83 -11.05
C MET A 1 -19.83 7.16 -9.60
N ALA A 2 -18.69 7.79 -9.34
CA ALA A 2 -18.34 8.29 -8.02
C ALA A 2 -19.36 9.34 -7.57
N ARG A 3 -19.67 9.38 -6.27
CA ARG A 3 -20.55 10.40 -5.67
C ARG A 3 -20.21 10.60 -4.20
N GLN A 4 -20.46 11.81 -3.70
CA GLN A 4 -20.41 12.11 -2.27
C GLN A 4 -21.48 11.30 -1.52
N LYS A 5 -21.19 10.99 -0.26
CA LYS A 5 -22.00 10.08 0.58
C LYS A 5 -22.23 10.65 1.97
N ASN A 6 -23.05 9.93 2.74
CA ASN A 6 -23.34 10.26 4.14
C ASN A 6 -22.03 10.41 4.94
N LYS A 7 -21.88 11.54 5.64
CA LYS A 7 -20.65 11.91 6.37
C LYS A 7 -20.30 10.94 7.49
N ILE A 8 -21.28 10.37 8.19
CA ILE A 8 -21.06 9.42 9.30
C ILE A 8 -20.54 8.09 8.74
N LEU A 9 -21.21 7.55 7.72
CA LEU A 9 -20.75 6.30 7.09
C LEU A 9 -19.39 6.48 6.42
N MET A 10 -19.17 7.62 5.77
CA MET A 10 -17.87 7.98 5.19
C MET A 10 -16.79 8.03 6.28
N PHE A 11 -17.05 8.69 7.41
CA PHE A 11 -16.13 8.72 8.55
C PHE A 11 -15.80 7.30 9.05
N LEU A 12 -16.82 6.45 9.27
CA LEU A 12 -16.60 5.07 9.71
C LEU A 12 -15.77 4.26 8.70
N PHE A 13 -16.08 4.35 7.40
CA PHE A 13 -15.30 3.68 6.37
C PHE A 13 -13.88 4.24 6.24
N SER A 14 -13.68 5.53 6.47
CA SER A 14 -12.36 6.16 6.39
C SER A 14 -11.38 5.72 7.51
N LEU A 15 -11.88 5.05 8.56
CA LEU A 15 -11.04 4.40 9.57
C LEU A 15 -10.41 3.09 9.08
N ILE A 16 -10.83 2.60 7.92
CA ILE A 16 -10.21 1.46 7.22
C ILE A 16 -9.48 2.04 5.99
N PRO A 17 -8.15 1.83 5.86
CA PRO A 17 -7.40 2.34 4.73
C PRO A 17 -8.06 1.96 3.40
N GLY A 18 -8.36 2.95 2.56
CA GLY A 18 -8.96 2.79 1.23
C GLY A 18 -10.49 2.60 1.20
N ALA A 19 -11.14 2.21 2.30
CA ALA A 19 -12.58 1.91 2.26
C ALA A 19 -13.45 3.17 2.11
N GLY A 20 -13.00 4.32 2.65
CA GLY A 20 -13.68 5.62 2.44
C GLY A 20 -13.73 6.02 0.95
N GLN A 21 -12.63 5.84 0.23
CA GLN A 21 -12.51 6.05 -1.21
C GLN A 21 -13.47 5.12 -1.97
N MET A 22 -13.47 3.82 -1.65
CA MET A 22 -14.36 2.83 -2.28
C MET A 22 -15.84 3.13 -2.02
N TYR A 23 -16.17 3.60 -0.82
CA TYR A 23 -17.55 3.96 -0.47
C TYR A 23 -18.11 5.09 -1.35
N MET A 24 -17.26 6.04 -1.73
CA MET A 24 -17.59 7.12 -2.68
C MET A 24 -17.54 6.69 -4.15
N GLY A 25 -16.99 5.51 -4.46
CA GLY A 25 -16.88 4.97 -5.80
C GLY A 25 -15.51 5.09 -6.47
N PHE A 26 -14.47 5.54 -5.73
CA PHE A 26 -13.08 5.53 -6.19
C PHE A 26 -12.43 4.18 -5.86
N MET A 27 -12.70 3.17 -6.70
CA MET A 27 -12.31 1.78 -6.45
C MET A 27 -10.82 1.57 -6.66
N LYS A 28 -10.21 2.17 -7.69
CA LYS A 28 -8.77 2.03 -7.95
C LYS A 28 -7.94 2.69 -6.85
N GLN A 29 -8.29 3.91 -6.46
CA GLN A 29 -7.61 4.59 -5.35
C GLN A 29 -7.76 3.85 -4.02
N GLY A 30 -8.99 3.40 -3.72
CA GLY A 30 -9.26 2.64 -2.50
C GLY A 30 -8.49 1.32 -2.44
N LEU A 31 -8.52 0.54 -3.51
CA LEU A 31 -7.75 -0.70 -3.62
C LEU A 31 -6.24 -0.45 -3.50
N SER A 32 -5.75 0.67 -4.07
CA SER A 32 -4.34 1.05 -3.97
C SER A 32 -3.90 1.24 -2.52
N LEU A 33 -4.69 1.99 -1.76
CA LEU A 33 -4.44 2.24 -0.33
C LEU A 33 -4.53 0.96 0.52
N MET A 34 -5.54 0.14 0.27
CA MET A 34 -5.68 -1.17 0.94
C MET A 34 -4.46 -2.05 0.68
N THR A 35 -4.01 -2.11 -0.57
CA THR A 35 -2.89 -2.96 -0.97
C THR A 35 -1.57 -2.48 -0.36
N ILE A 36 -1.31 -1.17 -0.33
CA ILE A 36 -0.11 -0.61 0.32
C ILE A 36 -0.14 -0.92 1.82
N PHE A 37 -1.27 -0.66 2.48
CA PHE A 37 -1.38 -0.91 3.92
C PHE A 37 -1.22 -2.39 4.26
N ALA A 38 -1.89 -3.27 3.53
CA ALA A 38 -1.81 -4.72 3.72
C ALA A 38 -0.39 -5.24 3.46
N THR A 39 0.25 -4.80 2.37
CA THR A 39 1.63 -5.18 2.03
C THR A 39 2.61 -4.72 3.11
N LEU A 40 2.48 -3.47 3.58
CA LEU A 40 3.32 -2.93 4.62
C LEU A 40 3.22 -3.75 5.92
N CYS A 41 1.99 -4.08 6.34
CA CYS A 41 1.75 -4.92 7.50
C CYS A 41 2.29 -6.34 7.30
N ALA A 42 2.01 -6.97 6.16
CA ALA A 42 2.47 -8.32 5.84
C ALA A 42 4.01 -8.41 5.86
N VAL A 43 4.70 -7.48 5.19
CA VAL A 43 6.16 -7.43 5.16
C VAL A 43 6.73 -7.15 6.56
N GLY A 44 6.17 -6.17 7.27
CA GLY A 44 6.64 -5.79 8.61
C GLY A 44 6.49 -6.92 9.63
N ILE A 45 5.41 -7.70 9.55
CA ILE A 45 5.15 -8.83 10.45
C ILE A 45 5.94 -10.06 10.03
N TRP A 46 5.89 -10.47 8.75
CA TRP A 46 6.52 -11.72 8.30
C TRP A 46 8.05 -11.67 8.32
N LEU A 47 8.65 -10.51 8.07
CA LEU A 47 10.10 -10.34 8.13
C LEU A 47 10.60 -9.86 9.51
N ASP A 48 9.69 -9.71 10.49
CA ASP A 48 9.94 -9.12 11.81
C ASP A 48 10.62 -7.73 11.77
N ILE A 49 10.30 -6.92 10.75
CA ILE A 49 10.81 -5.55 10.58
C ILE A 49 9.84 -4.58 11.28
N LYS A 50 9.79 -4.63 12.61
CA LYS A 50 8.88 -3.80 13.44
C LYS A 50 8.91 -2.30 13.12
N PRO A 51 10.07 -1.67 12.84
CA PRO A 51 10.10 -0.25 12.47
C PRO A 51 9.30 0.08 11.20
N LEU A 52 9.08 -0.88 10.30
CA LEU A 52 8.28 -0.67 9.09
C LEU A 52 6.81 -0.37 9.42
N LEU A 53 6.28 -0.93 10.52
CA LEU A 53 4.90 -0.71 10.94
C LEU A 53 4.64 0.73 11.42
N PHE A 54 5.68 1.52 11.67
CA PHE A 54 5.57 2.96 11.99
C PHE A 54 4.86 3.75 10.87
N PHE A 55 4.95 3.29 9.62
CA PHE A 55 4.29 3.95 8.50
C PHE A 55 2.80 3.59 8.37
N ALA A 56 2.31 2.53 9.03
CA ALA A 56 0.91 2.14 9.01
C ALA A 56 -0.05 3.29 9.44
N PRO A 57 0.15 3.97 10.59
CA PRO A 57 -0.69 5.11 10.96
C PRO A 57 -0.59 6.28 9.97
N ILE A 58 0.54 6.48 9.29
CA ILE A 58 0.71 7.53 8.28
C ILE A 58 -0.19 7.24 7.06
N ILE A 59 -0.18 5.99 6.57
CA ILE A 59 -1.03 5.56 5.45
C ILE A 59 -2.51 5.68 5.83
N LEU A 60 -2.87 5.29 7.05
CA LEU A 60 -4.24 5.42 7.55
C LEU A 60 -4.68 6.89 7.58
N LEU A 61 -3.87 7.78 8.15
CA LEU A 61 -4.20 9.21 8.22
C LEU A 61 -4.31 9.83 6.83
N TYR A 62 -3.40 9.51 5.92
CA TYR A 62 -3.50 9.94 4.52
C TYR A 62 -4.82 9.49 3.89
N SER A 63 -5.14 8.19 4.01
CA SER A 63 -6.40 7.63 3.49
C SER A 63 -7.64 8.31 4.10
N PHE A 64 -7.60 8.57 5.42
CA PHE A 64 -8.67 9.24 6.14
C PHE A 64 -8.90 10.67 5.65
N PHE A 65 -7.84 11.48 5.59
CA PHE A 65 -7.92 12.87 5.15
C PHE A 65 -8.26 12.97 3.67
N ASP A 66 -7.74 12.09 2.82
CA ASP A 66 -8.08 12.03 1.41
C ASP A 66 -9.58 11.75 1.20
N ALA A 67 -10.12 10.73 1.88
CA ALA A 67 -11.53 10.39 1.78
C ALA A 67 -12.43 11.54 2.30
N THR A 68 -12.04 12.12 3.44
CA THR A 68 -12.77 13.23 4.06
C THR A 68 -12.76 14.47 3.16
N ASN A 69 -11.60 14.82 2.62
CA ASN A 69 -11.44 15.96 1.73
C ASN A 69 -12.33 15.79 0.50
N LYS A 70 -12.22 14.66 -0.22
CA LYS A 70 -13.09 14.35 -1.37
C LYS A 70 -14.57 14.46 -1.03
N ASN A 71 -15.01 13.91 0.11
CA ASN A 71 -16.42 13.98 0.49
C ASN A 71 -16.90 15.39 0.90
N SER A 72 -15.97 16.32 1.15
CA SER A 72 -16.27 17.71 1.52
C SER A 72 -16.13 18.73 0.38
N MET A 73 -15.59 18.32 -0.77
CA MET A 73 -15.41 19.20 -1.94
C MET A 73 -16.75 19.70 -2.52
N ASP A 74 -16.69 20.77 -3.30
CA ASP A 74 -17.84 21.19 -4.11
C ASP A 74 -18.22 20.11 -5.13
N ALA A 75 -19.52 19.97 -5.40
CA ALA A 75 -20.03 18.93 -6.30
C ALA A 75 -19.42 18.99 -7.71
N GLU A 76 -19.14 20.19 -8.22
CA GLU A 76 -18.50 20.37 -9.52
C GLU A 76 -17.04 19.92 -9.51
N ALA A 77 -16.31 20.23 -8.44
CA ALA A 77 -14.93 19.79 -8.26
C ALA A 77 -14.86 18.27 -8.07
N PHE A 78 -15.78 17.70 -7.30
CA PHE A 78 -15.90 16.25 -7.11
C PHE A 78 -16.16 15.52 -8.42
N LYS A 79 -17.05 16.05 -9.27
CA LYS A 79 -17.40 15.43 -10.56
C LYS A 79 -16.22 15.39 -11.54
N LYS A 80 -15.24 16.28 -11.38
CA LYS A 80 -14.00 16.31 -12.16
C LYS A 80 -12.95 15.30 -11.68
N LEU A 81 -13.14 14.69 -10.50
CA LEU A 81 -12.20 13.68 -10.00
C LEU A 81 -12.34 12.38 -10.79
N GLU A 82 -11.22 11.92 -11.32
CA GLU A 82 -11.11 10.63 -11.99
C GLU A 82 -10.52 9.57 -11.06
N ASP A 83 -11.03 8.34 -11.17
CA ASP A 83 -10.51 7.20 -10.44
C ASP A 83 -9.31 6.59 -11.17
N HIS A 84 -8.14 6.72 -10.55
CA HIS A 84 -6.85 6.22 -11.03
C HIS A 84 -6.16 5.45 -9.90
N TYR A 85 -5.26 4.51 -10.23
CA TYR A 85 -4.41 3.92 -9.21
C TYR A 85 -3.41 4.94 -8.65
N LEU A 86 -2.99 4.79 -7.38
CA LEU A 86 -2.02 5.72 -6.77
C LEU A 86 -0.65 5.72 -7.47
N TRP A 87 -0.34 4.65 -8.18
CA TRP A 87 0.91 4.43 -8.91
C TRP A 87 0.73 4.57 -10.43
N GLY A 88 -0.36 5.20 -10.87
CA GLY A 88 -0.68 5.38 -12.28
C GLY A 88 -1.47 4.22 -12.88
N ASP A 89 -2.28 4.52 -13.89
CA ASP A 89 -3.05 3.52 -14.64
C ASP A 89 -2.16 2.68 -15.60
N ASP A 90 -0.93 3.12 -15.83
CA ASP A 90 0.14 2.50 -16.62
C ASP A 90 1.01 1.51 -15.82
N TRP A 91 0.64 1.20 -14.57
CA TRP A 91 1.39 0.28 -13.72
C TRP A 91 1.61 -1.11 -14.32
N MET A 92 0.68 -1.59 -15.15
CA MET A 92 0.87 -2.86 -15.84
C MET A 92 2.07 -2.82 -16.78
N ASP A 93 2.24 -1.72 -17.52
CA ASP A 93 3.38 -1.52 -18.44
C ASP A 93 4.70 -1.43 -17.66
N TRP A 94 4.71 -0.70 -16.53
CA TRP A 94 5.86 -0.67 -15.64
C TRP A 94 6.20 -2.06 -15.07
N SER A 95 5.18 -2.84 -14.70
CA SER A 95 5.35 -4.19 -14.18
C SER A 95 5.89 -5.16 -15.23
N GLU A 96 5.51 -5.01 -16.50
CA GLU A 96 6.06 -5.79 -17.62
C GLU A 96 7.52 -5.43 -17.87
N GLY A 97 7.86 -4.14 -17.87
CA GLY A 97 9.26 -3.69 -17.97
C GLY A 97 10.14 -4.21 -16.83
N LEU A 98 9.59 -4.30 -15.61
CA LEU A 98 10.26 -4.93 -14.47
C LEU A 98 10.45 -6.44 -14.68
N LYS A 99 9.41 -7.16 -15.12
CA LYS A 99 9.50 -8.60 -15.41
C LYS A 99 10.56 -8.87 -16.47
N ASP A 100 10.60 -8.06 -17.52
CA ASP A 100 11.62 -8.17 -18.56
C ASP A 100 13.02 -7.90 -18.02
N SER A 101 13.18 -6.86 -17.20
CA SER A 101 14.46 -6.52 -16.54
C SER A 101 14.96 -7.66 -15.64
N ILE A 102 14.05 -8.28 -14.88
CA ILE A 102 14.32 -9.43 -14.02
C ILE A 102 14.65 -10.69 -14.84
N SER A 103 13.99 -10.89 -15.98
CA SER A 103 14.17 -12.06 -16.85
C SER A 103 15.55 -12.10 -17.52
N ARG A 104 16.18 -10.94 -17.71
CA ARG A 104 17.55 -10.83 -18.24
C ARG A 104 18.56 -11.55 -17.34
N ARG A 105 19.61 -12.11 -17.93
CA ARG A 105 20.64 -12.90 -17.23
C ARG A 105 21.23 -12.15 -16.02
N ASP A 106 21.48 -10.86 -16.17
CA ASP A 106 22.05 -10.03 -15.09
C ASP A 106 20.99 -9.70 -14.02
N GLY A 107 19.72 -9.53 -14.42
CA GLY A 107 18.59 -9.37 -13.51
C GLY A 107 18.37 -10.60 -12.63
N LYS A 108 18.48 -11.80 -13.19
CA LYS A 108 18.40 -13.06 -12.43
C LYS A 108 19.51 -13.19 -11.38
N LYS A 109 20.75 -12.81 -11.73
CA LYS A 109 21.88 -12.80 -10.78
C LYS A 109 21.65 -11.80 -9.65
N ALA A 110 21.29 -10.56 -9.99
CA ALA A 110 21.04 -9.50 -9.01
C ALA A 110 19.88 -9.83 -8.06
N MET A 111 18.75 -10.30 -8.60
CA MET A 111 17.62 -10.75 -7.81
C MET A 111 18.00 -11.93 -6.89
N GLY A 112 18.77 -12.89 -7.40
CA GLY A 112 19.30 -13.97 -6.59
C GLY A 112 20.14 -13.47 -5.41
N THR A 113 21.05 -12.52 -5.66
CA THR A 113 21.86 -11.89 -4.60
C THR A 113 21.00 -11.17 -3.57
N VAL A 114 20.00 -10.41 -4.00
CA VAL A 114 19.07 -9.72 -3.08
C VAL A 114 18.31 -10.72 -2.21
N LEU A 115 17.79 -11.80 -2.80
CA LEU A 115 17.08 -12.85 -2.06
C LEU A 115 17.98 -13.53 -1.02
N TYR A 116 19.26 -13.80 -1.36
CA TYR A 116 20.22 -14.34 -0.39
C TYR A 116 20.49 -13.39 0.77
N ILE A 117 20.65 -12.08 0.51
CA ILE A 117 20.86 -11.07 1.56
C ILE A 117 19.64 -11.01 2.47
N VAL A 118 18.43 -10.96 1.91
CA VAL A 118 17.18 -10.96 2.69
C VAL A 118 17.08 -12.21 3.55
N ALA A 119 17.36 -13.39 2.98
CA ALA A 119 17.35 -14.65 3.72
C ALA A 119 18.38 -14.65 4.87
N ALA A 120 19.60 -14.14 4.65
CA ALA A 120 20.62 -14.03 5.69
C ALA A 120 20.19 -13.08 6.82
N CYS A 121 19.58 -11.94 6.49
CA CYS A 121 19.01 -11.01 7.48
C CYS A 121 17.89 -11.66 8.30
N MET A 122 17.01 -12.45 7.68
CA MET A 122 15.95 -13.19 8.39
C MET A 122 16.53 -14.27 9.32
N ILE A 123 17.56 -14.98 8.90
CA ILE A 123 18.23 -15.97 9.77
C ILE A 123 18.89 -15.25 10.96
N TRP A 124 19.52 -14.09 10.71
CA TRP A 124 20.16 -13.30 11.75
C TRP A 124 19.17 -12.78 12.81
N SER A 125 17.96 -12.35 12.42
CA SER A 125 16.94 -11.93 13.38
C SER A 125 16.48 -13.10 14.27
N VAL A 126 16.32 -14.30 13.69
CA VAL A 126 15.99 -15.52 14.44
C VAL A 126 17.10 -15.89 15.43
N VAL A 127 18.36 -15.87 15.00
CA VAL A 127 19.50 -16.18 15.89
C VAL A 127 19.55 -15.20 17.06
N LYS A 128 19.38 -13.90 16.81
CA LYS A 128 19.32 -12.89 17.88
C LYS A 128 18.19 -13.15 18.86
N TYR A 129 17.00 -13.46 18.36
CA TYR A 129 15.85 -13.76 19.21
C TYR A 129 16.13 -14.90 20.20
N PHE A 130 16.77 -15.99 19.76
CA PHE A 130 17.15 -17.09 20.67
C PHE A 130 18.30 -16.73 21.60
N ALA A 131 19.26 -15.93 21.16
CA ALA A 131 20.35 -15.46 22.01
C ALA A 131 19.86 -14.54 23.14
N ASP A 132 18.78 -13.77 22.91
CA ASP A 132 18.17 -12.91 23.93
C ASP A 132 17.29 -13.69 24.94
N ILE A 133 16.92 -14.94 24.64
CA ILE A 133 16.08 -15.80 25.49
C ILE A 133 16.90 -16.67 26.47
N ILE A 134 18.13 -17.02 26.09
CA ILE A 134 19.06 -17.87 26.87
C ILE A 134 19.89 -17.01 27.80
#